data_AF-A0A954BML9-F1
#
_entry.id   AF-A0A954BML9-F1
#
_cell.length_a   1.000
_cell.length_b   1.000
_cell.length_c   1.000
_cell.angle_alpha   90.00
_cell.angle_beta   90.00
_cell.angle_gamma   90.00
#
_symmetry.space_group_name_H-M   'P 1'
#
loop_
_entity.id
_entity.type
_entity.pdbx_description
1 polymer ?
#
loop_
_entity_poly.entity_id
_entity_poly.type
_entity_poly.pdbx_seq_one_letter_code
_entity_poly.pdbx_strand_id
1 'polypeptide(L)'
;MITEIEDFFDKGCGRCDRFATPDCSTRQWESGLRALRRICRDAGLTETVKWAHPCYMYRERNISLIGAFRGDFRLTFLNAALMKDPEGMLEKQGPNTQHAGMMRFTENDQVERMEPVIRAYLAEAIGYAEAGILPPKETREIELPEELVEAMDSDPDLAEAFHALTPGRQKSYVINLNSARQSATRVARIAKFRDRILAGKGAMER
;
A
#
# COMPACT_ATOMS: atom_id res chain seq x y z
N MET A 1 7.49 -16.75 -0.75
CA MET A 1 7.18 -15.68 0.23
C MET A 1 7.16 -16.32 1.60
N ILE A 2 7.63 -15.62 2.63
CA ILE A 2 7.71 -16.16 4.00
C ILE A 2 6.31 -16.50 4.55
N THR A 3 6.24 -17.52 5.41
CA THR A 3 5.04 -17.91 6.14
C THR A 3 5.19 -17.70 7.65
N GLU A 4 6.43 -17.78 8.15
CA GLU A 4 6.75 -17.58 9.55
C GLU A 4 7.15 -16.14 9.83
N ILE A 5 6.70 -15.59 10.96
CA ILE A 5 6.98 -14.19 11.29
C ILE A 5 8.46 -13.95 11.60
N GLU A 6 9.12 -14.92 12.23
CA GLU A 6 10.56 -14.85 12.55
C GLU A 6 11.41 -14.74 11.30
N ASP A 7 10.99 -15.33 10.17
CA ASP A 7 11.72 -15.21 8.91
C ASP A 7 11.87 -13.75 8.48
N PHE A 8 10.89 -12.87 8.74
CA PHE A 8 11.06 -11.45 8.42
C PHE A 8 12.18 -10.80 9.25
N PHE A 9 12.20 -11.08 10.55
CA PHE A 9 13.10 -10.49 11.53
C PHE A 9 14.49 -11.13 11.55
N ASP A 10 14.68 -12.29 10.93
CA ASP A 10 15.97 -12.98 10.86
C ASP A 10 16.54 -13.04 9.44
N LYS A 11 15.67 -13.12 8.42
CA LYS A 11 16.06 -13.38 7.02
C LYS A 11 15.51 -12.37 6.01
N GLY A 12 14.41 -11.68 6.33
CA GLY A 12 13.73 -10.73 5.45
C GLY A 12 12.46 -11.28 4.79
N CYS A 13 11.86 -10.51 3.86
CA CYS A 13 10.52 -10.81 3.31
C CYS A 13 10.47 -11.88 2.21
N GLY A 14 11.62 -12.40 1.75
CA GLY A 14 11.66 -13.43 0.71
C GLY A 14 11.16 -12.97 -0.67
N ARG A 15 11.32 -11.68 -1.00
CA ARG A 15 10.87 -11.08 -2.28
C ARG A 15 11.98 -10.71 -3.27
N CYS A 16 13.24 -10.90 -2.90
CA CYS A 16 14.39 -10.65 -3.78
C CYS A 16 15.60 -11.49 -3.37
N ASP A 17 16.65 -11.47 -4.18
CA ASP A 17 17.86 -12.29 -4.02
C ASP A 17 18.70 -11.93 -2.78
N ARG A 18 18.33 -10.88 -2.04
CA ARG A 18 18.96 -10.51 -0.75
C ARG A 18 18.34 -11.22 0.44
N PHE A 19 17.35 -12.08 0.23
CA PHE A 19 16.76 -12.85 1.31
C PHE A 19 17.80 -13.74 1.99
N ALA A 20 17.78 -13.75 3.33
CA ALA A 20 18.73 -14.49 4.17
C ALA A 20 20.21 -14.11 3.95
N THR A 21 20.47 -12.88 3.49
CA THR A 21 21.84 -12.35 3.34
C THR A 21 22.08 -11.15 4.25
N PRO A 22 23.34 -10.81 4.58
CA PRO A 22 23.69 -9.59 5.31
C PRO A 22 23.24 -8.30 4.60
N ASP A 23 23.05 -8.34 3.27
CA ASP A 23 22.61 -7.20 2.46
C ASP A 23 21.08 -6.97 2.53
N CYS A 24 20.32 -7.81 3.24
CA CYS A 24 18.89 -7.60 3.39
C CYS A 24 18.59 -6.31 4.17
N SER A 25 17.63 -5.51 3.71
CA SER A 25 17.20 -4.30 4.42
C SER A 25 16.71 -4.57 5.84
N THR A 26 16.20 -5.76 6.15
CA THR A 26 15.82 -6.09 7.53
C THR A 26 17.02 -6.24 8.45
N ARG A 27 18.22 -6.52 7.93
CA ARG A 27 19.47 -6.55 8.71
C ARG A 27 19.93 -5.13 9.06
N GLN A 28 19.84 -4.22 8.09
CA GLN A 28 20.17 -2.81 8.28
C GLN A 28 19.33 -2.16 9.39
N TRP A 29 18.05 -2.51 9.46
CA TRP A 29 17.09 -1.90 10.39
C TRP A 29 16.74 -2.79 11.58
N GLU A 30 17.59 -3.75 11.95
CA GLU A 30 17.22 -4.82 12.89
C GLU A 30 16.70 -4.28 14.24
N SER A 31 17.41 -3.35 14.88
CA SER A 31 17.00 -2.82 16.18
C SER A 31 15.71 -1.99 16.10
N GLY A 32 15.54 -1.16 15.07
CA GLY A 32 14.31 -0.40 14.85
C GLY A 32 13.10 -1.30 14.57
N LEU A 33 13.28 -2.33 13.74
CA LEU A 33 12.24 -3.32 13.46
C LEU A 33 11.85 -4.12 14.72
N ARG A 34 12.82 -4.53 15.54
CA ARG A 34 12.55 -5.22 16.81
C ARG A 34 11.87 -4.30 17.84
N ALA A 35 12.19 -3.00 17.85
CA ALA A 35 11.50 -2.03 18.69
C ALA A 35 10.04 -1.84 18.24
N LEU A 36 9.77 -1.69 16.94
CA LEU A 36 8.41 -1.63 16.41
C LEU A 36 7.62 -2.90 16.73
N ARG A 37 8.27 -4.07 16.61
CA ARG A 37 7.71 -5.37 16.97
C ARG A 37 7.26 -5.39 18.43
N ARG A 38 8.14 -4.98 19.35
CA ARG A 38 7.87 -4.89 20.80
C ARG A 38 6.68 -3.96 21.07
N ILE A 39 6.71 -2.74 20.54
CA ILE A 39 5.66 -1.73 20.77
C ILE A 39 4.30 -2.25 20.31
N CYS A 40 4.21 -2.89 19.13
CA CYS A 40 2.95 -3.43 18.64
C CYS A 40 2.42 -4.58 19.51
N ARG A 41 3.29 -5.46 20.00
CA ARG A 41 2.91 -6.55 20.92
C ARG A 41 2.46 -6.01 22.28
N ASP A 42 3.18 -5.05 22.82
CA ASP A 42 2.84 -4.40 24.09
C ASP A 42 1.51 -3.64 24.00
N ALA A 43 1.14 -3.17 22.80
CA ALA A 43 -0.18 -2.59 22.53
C ALA A 43 -1.31 -3.64 22.44
N GLY A 44 -1.02 -4.93 22.69
CA GLY A 44 -2.00 -6.02 22.69
C GLY A 44 -2.37 -6.53 21.30
N LEU A 45 -1.59 -6.19 20.26
CA LEU A 45 -1.84 -6.66 18.91
C LEU A 45 -1.32 -8.09 18.70
N THR A 46 -2.10 -8.89 17.99
CA THR A 46 -1.70 -10.23 17.55
C THR A 46 -0.82 -10.14 16.32
N GLU A 47 0.31 -10.84 16.38
CA GLU A 47 1.28 -10.93 15.30
C GLU A 47 0.89 -11.97 14.25
N THR A 48 0.93 -11.59 12.97
CA THR A 48 0.68 -12.47 11.82
C THR A 48 1.64 -12.14 10.67
N VAL A 49 1.69 -13.01 9.66
CA VAL A 49 2.37 -12.71 8.39
C VAL A 49 1.33 -12.51 7.30
N LYS A 50 1.33 -11.32 6.70
CA LYS A 50 0.50 -11.02 5.52
C LYS A 50 1.35 -10.37 4.45
N TRP A 51 1.17 -10.83 3.21
CA TRP A 51 1.95 -10.35 2.06
C TRP A 51 3.46 -10.40 2.32
N ALA A 52 3.95 -11.43 3.01
CA ALA A 52 5.36 -11.60 3.38
C ALA A 52 5.93 -10.51 4.32
N HIS A 53 5.08 -9.86 5.11
CA HIS A 53 5.45 -8.83 6.07
C HIS A 53 4.74 -9.06 7.43
N PRO A 54 5.33 -8.63 8.56
CA PRO A 54 4.68 -8.64 9.86
C PRO A 54 3.46 -7.73 9.83
N CYS A 55 2.29 -8.32 10.08
CA CYS A 55 1.03 -7.63 10.18
C CYS A 55 0.45 -7.81 11.58
N TYR A 56 0.11 -6.69 12.19
CA TYR A 56 -0.39 -6.63 13.55
C TYR A 56 -1.90 -6.41 13.52
N MET A 57 -2.61 -7.29 14.22
CA MET A 57 -4.05 -7.35 14.18
C MET A 57 -4.64 -7.12 15.56
N TYR A 58 -5.79 -6.46 15.60
CA TYR A 58 -6.66 -6.42 16.78
C TYR A 58 -7.94 -7.16 16.42
N ARG A 59 -8.17 -8.31 17.07
CA ARG A 59 -9.22 -9.27 16.67
C ARG A 59 -9.05 -9.63 15.18
N GLU A 60 -10.13 -9.54 14.39
CA GLU A 60 -10.14 -9.84 12.96
C GLU A 60 -9.62 -8.68 12.07
N ARG A 61 -9.23 -7.54 12.64
CA ARG A 61 -8.86 -6.33 11.87
C ARG A 61 -7.36 -6.13 11.81
N ASN A 62 -6.84 -5.91 10.60
CA ASN A 62 -5.46 -5.45 10.41
C ASN A 62 -5.31 -4.01 10.89
N ILE A 63 -4.38 -3.77 11.81
CA ILE A 63 -4.11 -2.45 12.38
C ILE A 63 -2.89 -1.83 11.72
N SER A 64 -1.76 -2.53 11.78
CA SER A 64 -0.50 -2.04 11.22
C SER A 64 0.29 -3.13 10.48
N LEU A 65 1.24 -2.68 9.66
CA LEU A 65 2.15 -3.51 8.87
C LEU A 65 3.55 -2.92 8.96
N ILE A 66 4.56 -3.77 9.19
CA ILE A 66 5.97 -3.36 9.20
C ILE A 66 6.62 -3.70 7.86
N GLY A 67 7.39 -2.75 7.31
CA GLY A 67 8.17 -2.93 6.08
C GLY A 67 9.59 -2.39 6.20
N ALA A 68 10.51 -2.95 5.42
CA ALA A 68 11.92 -2.54 5.39
C ALA A 68 12.40 -2.37 3.95
N PHE A 69 13.06 -1.26 3.68
CA PHE A 69 13.57 -0.84 2.38
C PHE A 69 15.04 -0.40 2.50
N ARG A 70 15.70 -0.15 1.38
CA ARG A 70 17.14 0.20 1.37
C ARG A 70 17.49 1.50 2.10
N GLY A 71 16.57 2.45 2.11
CA GLY A 71 16.79 3.78 2.70
C GLY A 71 15.92 4.10 3.91
N ASP A 72 14.97 3.22 4.25
CA ASP A 72 14.04 3.44 5.35
C ASP A 72 13.37 2.12 5.78
N PHE A 73 12.69 2.17 6.92
CA PHE A 73 11.73 1.18 7.36
C PHE A 73 10.49 1.89 7.89
N ARG A 74 9.36 1.18 7.94
CA ARG A 74 8.04 1.82 8.00
C ARG A 74 7.09 1.06 8.90
N LEU A 75 6.24 1.82 9.59
CA LEU A 75 5.02 1.35 10.22
C LEU A 75 3.82 1.92 9.46
N THR A 76 3.02 1.06 8.83
CA THR A 76 1.90 1.47 7.98
C THR A 76 0.57 1.09 8.62
N PHE A 77 -0.35 2.03 8.79
CA PHE A 77 -1.72 1.82 9.25
C PHE A 77 -2.64 1.45 8.08
N LEU A 78 -3.41 0.36 8.22
CA LEU A 78 -4.18 -0.20 7.09
C LEU A 78 -5.44 0.62 6.79
N ASN A 79 -6.05 1.23 7.79
CA ASN A 79 -7.23 2.10 7.65
C ASN A 79 -6.84 3.59 7.74
N ALA A 80 -5.88 4.00 6.91
CA ALA A 80 -5.28 5.34 6.94
C ALA A 80 -6.29 6.51 6.89
N ALA A 81 -7.42 6.34 6.19
CA ALA A 81 -8.50 7.33 6.12
C ALA A 81 -9.18 7.65 7.47
N LEU A 82 -9.03 6.80 8.48
CA LEU A 82 -9.55 7.04 9.82
C LEU A 82 -8.57 7.81 10.71
N MET A 83 -7.29 7.82 10.37
CA MET A 83 -6.25 8.38 11.23
C MET A 83 -6.31 9.91 11.21
N LYS A 84 -6.31 10.53 12.40
CA LYS A 84 -6.37 12.00 12.52
C LYS A 84 -5.03 12.69 12.30
N ASP A 85 -3.93 12.00 12.59
CA ASP A 85 -2.56 12.48 12.42
C ASP A 85 -2.25 13.86 13.06
N PRO A 86 -2.53 14.08 14.36
CA PRO A 86 -2.33 15.38 15.00
C PRO A 86 -0.86 15.83 15.02
N GLU A 87 0.08 14.89 15.00
CA GLU A 87 1.52 15.17 15.00
C GLU A 87 2.10 15.34 13.59
N GLY A 88 1.30 15.15 12.52
CA GLY A 88 1.76 15.25 11.13
C GLY A 88 2.84 14.22 10.77
N MET A 89 2.78 13.04 11.38
CA MET A 89 3.79 11.97 11.26
C MET A 89 3.50 10.99 10.15
N LEU A 90 2.29 11.01 9.58
CA LEU A 90 1.93 10.10 8.51
C LEU A 90 2.29 10.70 7.15
N GLU A 91 2.97 9.88 6.36
CA GLU A 91 3.30 10.16 4.98
C GLU A 91 2.49 9.27 4.03
N LYS A 92 2.36 9.72 2.79
CA LYS A 92 1.80 8.91 1.70
C LYS A 92 2.86 7.96 1.16
N GLN A 93 2.47 6.71 0.88
CA GLN A 93 3.39 5.72 0.30
C GLN A 93 3.84 6.09 -1.13
N GLY A 94 3.04 6.89 -1.84
CA GLY A 94 3.33 7.37 -3.18
C GLY A 94 2.23 8.29 -3.71
N PRO A 95 2.40 8.88 -4.90
CA PRO A 95 1.54 9.93 -5.44
C PRO A 95 0.07 9.50 -5.61
N ASN A 96 -0.18 8.21 -5.83
CA ASN A 96 -1.53 7.66 -6.00
C ASN A 96 -2.20 7.25 -4.68
N THR A 97 -1.52 7.43 -3.54
CA THR A 97 -2.08 7.12 -2.21
C THR A 97 -3.00 8.25 -1.77
N GLN A 98 -4.24 7.92 -1.41
CA GLN A 98 -5.24 8.92 -1.01
C GLN A 98 -4.92 9.54 0.34
N HIS A 99 -4.78 8.71 1.36
CA HIS A 99 -4.54 9.13 2.74
C HIS A 99 -3.12 8.80 3.15
N ALA A 100 -2.48 9.73 3.86
CA ALA A 100 -1.24 9.42 4.53
C ALA A 100 -1.50 8.37 5.63
N GLY A 101 -0.63 7.38 5.72
CA GLY A 101 -0.88 6.21 6.57
C GLY A 101 0.39 5.51 7.03
N MET A 102 1.55 6.09 6.77
CA MET A 102 2.83 5.45 6.97
C MET A 102 3.72 6.37 7.80
N MET A 103 4.19 5.88 8.94
CA MET A 103 5.33 6.48 9.63
C MET A 103 6.62 5.94 8.99
N ARG A 104 7.52 6.85 8.61
CA ARG A 104 8.80 6.54 7.98
C ARG A 104 9.94 6.74 8.98
N PHE A 105 10.85 5.79 9.03
CA PHE A 105 12.04 5.84 9.86
C PHE A 105 13.28 5.65 8.99
N THR A 106 14.30 6.47 9.20
CA THR A 106 15.59 6.42 8.49
C THR A 106 16.75 6.05 9.42
N GLU A 107 16.48 5.93 10.72
CA GLU A 107 17.46 5.55 11.75
C GLU A 107 16.76 4.64 12.77
N ASN A 108 17.48 3.64 13.29
CA ASN A 108 16.89 2.65 14.18
C ASN A 108 16.41 3.22 15.52
N ASP A 109 17.11 4.21 16.05
CA ASP A 109 16.85 4.81 17.36
C ASP A 109 15.66 5.80 17.35
N GLN A 110 15.17 6.19 16.16
CA GLN A 110 13.97 7.02 16.01
C GLN A 110 12.74 6.32 16.62
N VAL A 111 12.66 4.99 16.54
CA VAL A 111 11.52 4.24 17.06
C VAL A 111 11.37 4.40 18.57
N GLU A 112 12.47 4.30 19.31
CA GLU A 112 12.49 4.48 20.77
C GLU A 112 12.13 5.92 21.14
N ARG A 113 12.70 6.92 20.44
CA ARG A 113 12.35 8.33 20.66
C ARG A 113 10.88 8.64 20.39
N MET A 114 10.30 7.95 19.41
CA MET A 114 8.91 8.16 18.97
C MET A 114 7.93 7.20 19.65
N GLU A 115 8.36 6.35 20.57
CA GLU A 115 7.50 5.32 21.18
C GLU A 115 6.17 5.88 21.73
N PRO A 116 6.13 7.02 22.46
CA PRO A 116 4.86 7.59 22.92
C PRO A 116 3.91 7.94 21.78
N VAL A 117 4.43 8.47 20.68
CA VAL A 117 3.65 8.83 19.48
C VAL A 117 3.15 7.58 18.78
N ILE A 118 4.02 6.58 18.57
CA ILE A 118 3.65 5.31 17.95
C ILE A 118 2.52 4.64 18.74
N ARG A 119 2.62 4.60 20.07
CA ARG A 119 1.60 4.04 20.95
C ARG A 119 0.27 4.79 20.86
N ALA A 120 0.30 6.13 20.79
CA ALA A 120 -0.91 6.94 20.63
C ALA A 120 -1.64 6.61 19.31
N TYR A 121 -0.92 6.46 18.20
CA TYR A 121 -1.51 6.12 16.91
C TYR A 121 -2.03 4.67 16.87
N LEU A 122 -1.32 3.73 17.50
CA LEU A 122 -1.82 2.37 17.65
C LEU A 122 -3.10 2.34 18.48
N ALA A 123 -3.16 3.07 19.60
CA ALA A 123 -4.34 3.17 20.43
C ALA A 123 -5.54 3.79 19.68
N GLU A 124 -5.31 4.85 18.89
CA GLU A 124 -6.34 5.42 18.02
C GLU A 124 -6.87 4.37 17.03
N ALA A 125 -5.98 3.68 16.32
CA ALA A 125 -6.35 2.68 15.33
C ALA A 125 -7.09 1.48 15.95
N ILE A 126 -6.67 1.04 17.14
CA ILE A 126 -7.35 0.02 17.95
C ILE A 126 -8.74 0.52 18.37
N GLY A 127 -8.87 1.77 18.83
CA GLY A 127 -10.17 2.35 19.21
C GLY A 127 -11.19 2.32 18.07
N TYR A 128 -10.78 2.61 16.83
CA TYR A 128 -11.65 2.45 15.66
C TYR A 128 -12.02 0.98 15.40
N ALA A 129 -11.10 0.04 15.64
CA ALA A 129 -11.36 -1.39 15.52
C ALA A 129 -12.36 -1.89 16.57
N GLU A 130 -12.21 -1.46 17.82
CA GLU A 130 -13.10 -1.78 18.93
C GLU A 130 -14.51 -1.25 18.71
N ALA A 131 -14.62 -0.01 18.22
CA ALA A 131 -15.90 0.63 17.90
C ALA A 131 -16.54 0.10 16.60
N GLY A 132 -15.86 -0.78 15.85
CA GLY A 132 -16.34 -1.29 14.58
C GLY A 132 -16.38 -0.25 13.44
N ILE A 133 -15.80 0.93 13.63
CA ILE A 133 -15.83 2.04 12.66
C ILE A 133 -15.05 1.66 11.42
N LEU A 134 -15.65 1.83 10.24
CA LEU A 134 -14.98 1.60 8.96
C LEU A 134 -14.66 2.92 8.27
N PRO A 135 -13.58 2.98 7.47
CA PRO A 135 -13.32 4.15 6.64
C PRO A 135 -14.50 4.50 5.73
N PRO A 136 -14.76 5.79 5.49
CA PRO A 136 -15.76 6.19 4.50
C PRO A 136 -15.37 5.66 3.12
N LYS A 137 -16.38 5.30 2.32
CA LYS A 137 -16.18 4.98 0.91
C LYS A 137 -16.08 6.28 0.14
N GLU A 138 -14.90 6.57 -0.40
CA GLU A 138 -14.69 7.75 -1.24
C GLU A 138 -14.71 7.35 -2.72
N THR A 139 -15.69 7.89 -3.45
CA THR A 139 -15.73 7.84 -4.91
C THR A 139 -15.02 9.07 -5.43
N ARG A 140 -14.00 8.88 -6.27
CA ARG A 140 -13.36 9.97 -7.01
C ARG A 140 -13.57 9.72 -8.49
N GLU A 141 -14.16 10.68 -9.17
CA GLU A 141 -14.22 10.66 -10.62
C GLU A 141 -12.80 10.73 -11.16
N ILE A 142 -12.53 9.85 -12.12
CA ILE A 142 -11.24 9.73 -12.76
C ILE A 142 -11.40 10.37 -14.12
N GLU A 143 -10.75 11.50 -14.33
CA GLU A 143 -10.74 12.17 -15.63
C GLU A 143 -10.11 11.25 -16.67
N LEU A 144 -10.92 10.90 -17.68
CA LEU A 144 -10.48 10.07 -18.78
C LEU A 144 -9.51 10.88 -19.65
N PRO A 145 -8.35 10.32 -20.05
CA PRO A 145 -7.50 10.96 -21.04
C PRO A 145 -8.26 11.17 -22.35
N GLU A 146 -8.08 12.31 -23.00
CA GLU A 146 -8.74 12.63 -24.28
C GLU A 146 -8.54 11.52 -25.31
N GLU A 147 -7.33 10.96 -25.40
CA GLU A 147 -7.04 9.88 -26.36
C GLU A 147 -7.83 8.59 -26.07
N LEU A 148 -8.18 8.33 -24.81
CA LEU A 148 -9.02 7.18 -24.45
C LEU A 148 -10.48 7.45 -24.83
N VAL A 149 -10.96 8.68 -24.65
CA VAL A 149 -12.30 9.08 -25.10
C VAL A 149 -12.40 8.94 -26.62
N GLU A 150 -11.45 9.50 -27.36
CA GLU A 150 -11.39 9.38 -28.83
C GLU A 150 -11.34 7.92 -29.32
N ALA A 151 -10.59 7.08 -28.62
CA ALA A 151 -10.51 5.65 -28.96
C ALA A 151 -11.83 4.92 -28.71
N MET A 152 -12.55 5.23 -27.64
CA MET A 152 -13.88 4.66 -27.35
C MET A 152 -14.94 5.18 -28.33
N ASP A 153 -14.88 6.46 -28.70
CA ASP A 153 -15.77 7.04 -29.71
C ASP A 153 -15.58 6.39 -31.09
N SER A 154 -14.36 5.92 -31.38
CA SER A 154 -14.01 5.27 -32.66
C SER A 154 -14.19 3.74 -32.67
N ASP A 155 -14.35 3.10 -31.50
CA ASP A 155 -14.43 1.65 -31.34
C ASP A 155 -15.52 1.29 -30.30
N PRO A 156 -16.76 1.04 -30.74
CA PRO A 156 -17.88 0.73 -29.84
C PRO A 156 -17.66 -0.50 -28.96
N ASP A 157 -16.96 -1.53 -29.48
CA ASP A 157 -16.63 -2.74 -28.71
C ASP A 157 -15.69 -2.40 -27.54
N LEU A 158 -14.72 -1.53 -27.80
CA LEU A 158 -13.80 -1.03 -26.77
C LEU A 158 -14.56 -0.21 -25.72
N ALA A 159 -15.48 0.65 -26.14
CA ALA A 159 -16.28 1.48 -25.23
C ALA A 159 -17.15 0.62 -24.30
N GLU A 160 -17.91 -0.34 -24.86
CA GLU A 160 -18.75 -1.25 -24.08
C GLU A 160 -17.92 -2.05 -23.08
N ALA A 161 -16.82 -2.65 -23.55
CA ALA A 161 -15.95 -3.45 -22.69
C ALA A 161 -15.31 -2.60 -21.58
N PHE A 162 -14.88 -1.37 -21.89
CA PHE A 162 -14.30 -0.46 -20.89
C PHE A 162 -15.32 -0.08 -19.81
N HIS A 163 -16.55 0.26 -20.21
CA HIS A 163 -17.62 0.60 -19.27
C HIS A 163 -18.08 -0.60 -18.44
N ALA A 164 -17.98 -1.82 -18.96
CA ALA A 164 -18.26 -3.05 -18.22
C ALA A 164 -17.19 -3.39 -17.16
N LEU A 165 -16.00 -2.78 -17.21
CA LEU A 165 -14.96 -2.98 -16.21
C LEU A 165 -15.40 -2.43 -14.84
N THR A 166 -14.94 -3.08 -13.77
CA THR A 166 -15.10 -2.51 -12.41
C THR A 166 -14.42 -1.13 -12.30
N PRO A 167 -14.89 -0.21 -11.43
CA PRO A 167 -14.27 1.10 -11.27
C PRO A 167 -12.76 1.05 -10.98
N GLY A 168 -12.31 0.02 -10.24
CA GLY A 168 -10.88 -0.19 -9.97
C GLY A 168 -10.07 -0.56 -11.22
N ARG A 169 -10.65 -1.32 -12.14
CA ARG A 169 -10.01 -1.69 -13.42
C ARG A 169 -9.97 -0.51 -14.38
N GLN A 170 -11.06 0.26 -14.49
CA GLN A 170 -11.08 1.52 -15.25
C GLN A 170 -10.00 2.48 -14.72
N LYS A 171 -9.92 2.65 -13.39
CA LYS A 171 -8.88 3.45 -12.73
C LYS A 171 -7.47 2.96 -13.07
N SER A 172 -7.25 1.65 -13.12
CA SER A 172 -5.94 1.08 -13.46
C SER A 172 -5.47 1.52 -14.85
N TYR A 173 -6.36 1.52 -15.85
CA TYR A 173 -6.05 2.01 -17.18
C TYR A 173 -5.77 3.49 -17.21
N VAL A 174 -6.63 4.30 -16.58
CA VAL A 174 -6.44 5.76 -16.57
C VAL A 174 -5.16 6.17 -15.86
N ILE A 175 -4.82 5.56 -14.71
CA ILE A 175 -3.55 5.81 -14.03
C ILE A 175 -2.37 5.45 -14.95
N ASN A 176 -2.46 4.32 -15.66
CA ASN A 176 -1.40 3.94 -16.59
C ASN A 176 -1.27 4.96 -17.72
N LEU A 177 -2.37 5.38 -18.34
CA LEU A 177 -2.35 6.35 -19.44
C LEU A 177 -1.85 7.73 -18.98
N ASN A 178 -2.34 8.24 -17.86
CA ASN A 178 -1.93 9.55 -17.30
C ASN A 178 -0.47 9.57 -16.82
N SER A 179 0.17 8.41 -16.60
CA SER A 179 1.61 8.35 -16.35
C SER A 179 2.46 8.68 -17.58
N ALA A 180 1.91 8.58 -18.80
CA ALA A 180 2.60 8.97 -20.03
C ALA A 180 2.31 10.43 -20.37
N ARG A 181 3.36 11.24 -20.48
CA ARG A 181 3.25 12.68 -20.80
C ARG A 181 2.91 12.96 -22.27
N GLN A 182 3.41 12.13 -23.18
CA GLN A 182 3.23 12.30 -24.62
C GLN A 182 1.96 11.60 -25.12
N SER A 183 1.15 12.33 -25.90
CA SER A 183 -0.09 11.82 -26.51
C SER A 183 0.15 10.55 -27.33
N ALA A 184 1.16 10.53 -28.20
CA ALA A 184 1.51 9.35 -29.00
C ALA A 184 1.79 8.09 -28.14
N THR A 185 2.35 8.26 -26.94
CA THR A 185 2.56 7.13 -26.02
C THR A 185 1.25 6.65 -25.41
N ARG A 186 0.30 7.55 -25.11
CA ARG A 186 -1.04 7.18 -24.63
C ARG A 186 -1.80 6.39 -25.68
N VAL A 187 -1.83 6.86 -26.93
CA VAL A 187 -2.43 6.14 -28.07
C VAL A 187 -1.83 4.73 -28.23
N ALA A 188 -0.49 4.63 -28.23
CA ALA A 188 0.18 3.33 -28.35
C ALA A 188 -0.15 2.38 -27.18
N ARG A 189 -0.34 2.90 -25.96
CA ARG A 189 -0.77 2.12 -24.80
C ARG A 189 -2.22 1.66 -24.93
N ILE A 190 -3.13 2.52 -25.39
CA ILE A 190 -4.54 2.18 -25.63
C ILE A 190 -4.65 1.02 -26.60
N ALA A 191 -3.93 1.08 -27.73
CA ALA A 191 -3.90 -0.01 -28.70
C ALA A 191 -3.44 -1.35 -28.08
N LYS A 192 -2.42 -1.33 -27.22
CA LYS A 192 -1.95 -2.52 -26.48
C LYS A 192 -2.92 -2.99 -25.40
N PHE A 193 -3.75 -2.09 -24.87
CA PHE A 193 -4.69 -2.40 -23.82
C PHE A 193 -6.01 -2.96 -24.34
N ARG A 194 -6.34 -2.74 -25.61
CA ARG A 194 -7.59 -3.17 -26.24
C ARG A 194 -7.97 -4.62 -25.88
N ASP A 195 -7.12 -5.58 -26.21
CA ASP A 195 -7.41 -7.01 -25.99
C ASP A 195 -7.64 -7.33 -24.50
N ARG A 196 -6.95 -6.62 -23.61
CA ARG A 196 -7.10 -6.79 -22.16
C ARG A 196 -8.41 -6.20 -21.65
N ILE A 197 -8.80 -5.04 -22.19
CA ILE A 197 -10.08 -4.38 -21.86
C ILE A 197 -11.23 -5.28 -22.32
N LEU A 198 -11.17 -5.81 -23.54
CA LEU A 198 -12.13 -6.78 -24.05
C LEU A 198 -12.18 -8.06 -23.22
N ALA A 199 -11.05 -8.51 -22.71
CA ALA A 199 -10.98 -9.64 -21.78
C ALA A 199 -11.41 -9.31 -20.33
N GLY A 200 -11.88 -8.09 -20.06
CA GLY A 200 -12.35 -7.67 -18.74
C GLY A 200 -11.24 -7.51 -17.69
N LYS A 201 -9.97 -7.48 -18.09
CA LYS A 201 -8.80 -7.39 -17.18
C LYS A 201 -8.44 -5.94 -16.86
N GLY A 202 -7.78 -5.70 -15.73
CA GLY A 202 -7.14 -4.40 -15.44
C GLY A 202 -5.79 -4.25 -16.16
N ALA A 203 -5.24 -3.03 -16.24
CA ALA A 203 -4.01 -2.73 -17.00
C ALA A 203 -2.76 -3.48 -16.53
N MET A 204 -2.71 -3.87 -15.25
CA MET A 204 -1.56 -4.53 -14.60
C MET A 204 -1.86 -5.96 -14.14
N GLU A 205 -3.07 -6.47 -14.39
CA GLU A 205 -3.43 -7.87 -14.06
C GLU A 205 -2.62 -8.86 -14.91
N ARG A 206 -2.35 -10.06 -14.39
CA ARG A 206 -1.70 -11.12 -15.17
C ARG A 206 -2.78 -11.96 -15.87
#